data_AF-A0A2V2WGI3-F1
#
_entry.id   AF-A0A2V2WGI3-F1
#
_cell.length_a   1.000
_cell.length_b   1.000
_cell.length_c   1.000
_cell.angle_alpha   90.00
_cell.angle_beta   90.00
_cell.angle_gamma   90.00
#
_symmetry.space_group_name_H-M   'P 1'
#
loop_
_entity.id
_entity.type
_entity.pdbx_description
1 polymer ?
#
loop_
_entity_poly.entity_id
_entity_poly.type
_entity_poly.pdbx_seq_one_letter_code
_entity_poly.pdbx_strand_id
1 'polypeptide(L)'
;MKFTISTTIVDALFKGGVRVKEKKLNDFLTMELGGRGVVDTNRSVLLEEFFKDPTRYIRDKGVLKEIQMTDAYARMEGTVRDEIIFEKDRSKLRDKDVINLFGWSKAAANVKTSVHCITKDFLDAAAEEARNPTTTIEAIKLEGVYESVHNARWHHVVEVSDGDERKKTGTGMDVKEGEPKKSWTYKKVGDTFEKG
;
A
#
# COMPACT_ATOMS: atom_id res chain seq x y z
N MET A 1 5.92 -4.86 7.69
CA MET A 1 4.75 -4.27 7.00
C MET A 1 5.09 -4.24 5.52
N LYS A 2 4.13 -4.52 4.63
CA LYS A 2 4.35 -4.45 3.17
C LYS A 2 3.66 -3.18 2.66
N PHE A 3 4.40 -2.30 1.99
CA PHE A 3 3.84 -1.05 1.49
C PHE A 3 3.08 -1.26 0.17
N THR A 4 2.00 -0.52 0.00
CA THR A 4 1.25 -0.43 -1.24
C THR A 4 1.11 1.03 -1.63
N ILE A 5 0.79 1.29 -2.89
CA ILE A 5 0.55 2.66 -3.40
C ILE A 5 -0.56 3.38 -2.60
N SER A 6 -1.49 2.62 -2.03
CA SER A 6 -2.58 3.14 -1.19
C SER A 6 -2.21 3.39 0.28
N THR A 7 -1.04 2.93 0.74
CA THR A 7 -0.60 3.12 2.12
C THR A 7 -0.56 4.61 2.47
N THR A 8 -1.18 4.98 3.59
CA THR A 8 -1.23 6.36 4.04
C THR A 8 0.15 6.86 4.45
N ILE A 9 0.37 8.18 4.40
CA ILE A 9 1.63 8.78 4.88
C ILE A 9 1.87 8.46 6.38
N VAL A 10 0.79 8.38 7.17
CA VAL A 10 0.87 8.00 8.59
C VAL A 10 1.39 6.57 8.74
N ASP A 11 0.80 5.62 8.01
CA ASP A 11 1.18 4.23 8.15
C ASP A 11 2.58 3.96 7.61
N ALA A 12 2.99 4.70 6.56
CA ALA A 12 4.36 4.68 6.08
C ALA A 12 5.33 5.16 7.17
N LEU A 13 5.24 6.43 7.59
CA LEU A 13 6.22 7.07 8.47
C LEU A 13 6.38 6.37 9.83
N PHE A 14 5.28 5.82 10.35
CA PHE A 14 5.29 5.22 11.68
C PHE A 14 5.15 3.70 11.67
N LYS A 15 5.14 3.07 10.48
CA LYS A 15 5.08 1.62 10.28
C LYS A 15 3.93 0.91 11.03
N GLY A 16 2.82 1.62 11.27
CA GLY A 16 1.70 1.14 12.08
C GLY A 16 2.04 0.82 13.56
N GLY A 17 3.21 1.26 14.03
CA GLY A 17 3.69 1.01 15.39
C GLY A 17 3.14 1.98 16.44
N VAL A 18 3.30 1.59 17.71
CA VAL A 18 2.99 2.44 18.87
C VAL A 18 3.89 3.67 18.86
N ARG A 19 3.29 4.85 19.12
CA ARG A 19 4.01 6.12 19.22
C ARG A 19 4.86 6.16 20.47
N VAL A 20 6.17 6.27 20.29
CA VAL A 20 7.13 6.32 21.39
C VAL A 20 7.04 7.63 22.15
N LYS A 21 6.77 8.74 21.46
CA LYS A 21 6.60 10.08 22.07
C LYS A 21 5.48 10.13 23.10
N GLU A 22 4.49 9.25 22.98
CA GLU A 22 3.32 9.12 23.86
C GLU A 22 3.55 8.18 25.05
N LYS A 23 4.74 7.53 25.14
CA LYS A 23 5.11 6.74 26.32
C LYS A 23 5.32 7.66 27.53
N LYS A 24 5.00 7.18 28.73
CA LYS A 24 5.27 7.92 29.97
C LYS A 24 6.73 7.80 30.39
N LEU A 25 7.24 8.86 31.00
CA LEU A 25 8.59 8.93 31.56
C LEU A 25 8.85 7.79 32.56
N ASN A 26 7.92 7.50 33.48
CA ASN A 26 8.17 6.48 34.52
C ASN A 26 8.20 5.07 33.93
N ASP A 27 7.42 4.82 32.88
CA ASP A 27 7.45 3.55 32.15
C ASP A 27 8.78 3.40 31.42
N PHE A 28 9.30 4.48 30.82
CA PHE A 28 10.62 4.48 30.20
C PHE A 28 11.74 4.22 31.22
N LEU A 29 11.77 4.97 32.33
CA LEU A 29 12.79 4.83 33.36
C LEU A 29 12.79 3.43 33.97
N THR A 30 11.60 2.89 34.26
CA THR A 30 11.45 1.55 34.83
C THR A 30 11.89 0.46 33.85
N MET A 31 11.41 0.52 32.60
CA MET A 31 11.63 -0.56 31.63
C MET A 31 13.03 -0.54 31.00
N GLU A 32 13.56 0.64 30.67
CA GLU A 32 14.79 0.76 29.88
C GLU A 32 16.01 1.14 30.74
N LEU A 33 15.78 1.72 31.91
CA LEU A 33 16.84 2.27 32.77
C LEU A 33 16.85 1.64 34.18
N GLY A 34 16.13 0.53 34.37
CA GLY A 34 16.10 -0.23 35.62
C GLY A 34 15.53 0.55 36.81
N GLY A 35 14.66 1.52 36.55
CA GLY A 35 14.10 2.42 37.56
C GLY A 35 15.01 3.58 37.96
N ARG A 36 16.18 3.74 37.31
CA ARG A 36 17.06 4.88 37.57
C ARG A 36 16.32 6.19 37.26
N GLY A 37 16.31 7.11 38.23
CA GLY A 37 15.60 8.38 38.12
C GLY A 37 14.10 8.33 38.45
N VAL A 38 13.56 7.17 38.81
CA VAL A 38 12.20 7.08 39.37
C VAL A 38 12.23 7.56 40.82
N VAL A 39 11.35 8.50 41.15
CA VAL A 39 11.17 9.04 42.50
C VAL A 39 9.66 9.19 42.73
N ASP A 40 9.17 8.93 43.94
CA ASP A 40 7.74 9.00 44.27
C ASP A 40 7.09 10.36 43.95
N THR A 41 7.89 11.44 43.99
CA THR A 41 7.44 12.80 43.68
C THR A 41 7.52 13.16 42.19
N ASN A 42 8.09 12.30 41.33
CA ASN A 42 8.26 12.63 39.92
C ASN A 42 6.92 12.56 39.18
N ARG A 43 6.51 13.71 38.62
CA ARG A 43 5.36 13.79 37.73
C ARG A 43 5.67 13.01 36.46
N SER A 44 4.92 11.93 36.21
CA SER A 44 5.09 11.15 34.99
C SER A 44 4.46 11.85 33.80
N VAL A 45 5.28 12.46 32.95
CA VAL A 45 4.89 13.14 31.72
C VAL A 45 5.14 12.26 30.50
N LEU A 46 4.63 12.68 29.34
CA LEU A 46 4.96 12.05 28.05
C LEU A 46 6.42 12.31 27.69
N LEU A 47 7.04 11.38 26.95
CA LEU A 47 8.42 11.51 26.53
C LEU A 47 8.65 12.74 25.63
N GLU A 48 7.69 13.10 24.78
CA GLU A 48 7.75 14.36 24.00
C GLU A 48 7.99 15.58 24.88
N GLU A 49 7.33 15.63 26.05
CA GLU A 49 7.44 16.76 26.96
C GLU A 49 8.72 16.67 27.81
N PHE A 50 9.11 15.46 28.21
CA PHE A 50 10.33 15.23 28.96
C PHE A 50 11.58 15.66 28.19
N PHE A 51 11.70 15.25 26.92
CA PHE A 51 12.90 15.53 26.11
C PHE A 51 13.07 17.00 25.72
N LYS A 52 12.05 17.86 25.91
CA LYS A 52 12.21 19.33 25.73
C LYS A 52 13.08 19.95 26.81
N ASP A 53 12.91 19.48 28.05
CA ASP A 53 13.70 19.93 29.20
C ASP A 53 13.76 18.84 30.28
N PRO A 54 14.70 17.89 30.15
CA PRO A 54 14.85 16.79 31.10
C PRO A 54 15.15 17.27 32.54
N THR A 55 15.80 18.43 32.67
CA THR A 55 16.23 18.97 33.98
C THR A 55 15.06 19.40 34.86
N ARG A 56 13.92 19.72 34.23
CA ARG A 56 12.68 20.06 34.93
C ARG A 56 12.04 18.85 35.64
N TYR A 57 12.30 17.65 35.12
CA TYR A 57 11.69 16.40 35.58
C TYR A 57 12.65 15.56 36.43
N ILE A 58 13.94 15.52 36.09
CA ILE A 58 14.98 14.87 36.88
C ILE A 58 15.89 15.97 37.45
N ARG A 59 15.60 16.37 38.70
CA ARG A 59 16.31 17.46 39.38
C ARG A 59 17.72 17.06 39.83
N ASP A 60 17.93 15.78 40.09
CA ASP A 60 19.26 15.25 40.41
C ASP A 60 20.12 15.26 39.14
N LYS A 61 21.08 16.17 39.11
CA LYS A 61 22.00 16.35 37.97
C LYS A 61 22.92 15.15 37.76
N GLY A 62 23.30 14.43 38.82
CA GLY A 62 24.14 13.24 38.74
C GLY A 62 23.38 12.11 38.05
N VAL A 63 22.18 11.82 38.54
CA VAL A 63 21.30 10.80 37.96
C VAL A 63 20.94 11.11 36.51
N LEU A 64 20.59 12.37 36.21
CA LEU A 64 20.28 12.76 34.83
C LEU A 64 21.48 12.57 33.90
N LYS A 65 22.68 12.93 34.33
CA LYS A 65 23.90 12.76 33.53
C LYS A 65 24.18 11.28 33.26
N GLU A 66 24.00 10.41 34.26
CA GLU A 66 24.15 8.97 34.09
C GLU A 66 23.14 8.41 33.09
N ILE A 67 21.88 8.83 33.19
CA ILE A 67 20.82 8.44 32.24
C ILE A 67 21.19 8.91 30.82
N GLN A 68 21.64 10.14 30.65
CA GLN A 68 22.03 10.72 29.35
C GLN A 68 23.23 10.01 28.71
N MET A 69 24.09 9.36 29.50
CA MET A 69 25.20 8.57 28.98
C MET A 69 24.77 7.18 28.47
N THR A 70 23.51 6.78 28.66
CA THR A 70 23.00 5.48 28.21
C THR A 70 22.60 5.50 26.73
N ASP A 71 22.83 4.38 26.04
CA ASP A 71 22.34 4.16 24.67
C ASP A 71 20.80 4.19 24.60
N ALA A 72 20.14 3.64 25.62
CA ALA A 72 18.68 3.65 25.73
C ALA A 72 18.11 5.08 25.69
N TYR A 73 18.75 6.03 26.38
CA TYR A 73 18.36 7.45 26.33
C TYR A 73 18.54 8.04 24.93
N ALA A 74 19.71 7.86 24.31
CA ALA A 74 20.00 8.39 22.97
C ALA A 74 19.03 7.85 21.91
N ARG A 75 18.77 6.54 21.92
CA ARG A 75 17.81 5.89 21.03
C ARG A 75 16.39 6.43 21.21
N MET A 76 15.97 6.60 22.47
CA MET A 76 14.63 7.08 22.80
C MET A 76 14.45 8.55 22.39
N GLU A 77 15.43 9.40 22.70
CA GLU A 77 15.44 10.81 22.33
C GLU A 77 15.36 10.98 20.80
N GLY A 78 16.20 10.23 20.06
CA GLY A 78 16.19 10.25 18.60
C GLY A 78 14.84 9.84 18.03
N THR A 79 14.26 8.74 18.51
CA THR A 79 12.96 8.25 18.04
C THR A 79 11.85 9.27 18.28
N VAL A 80 11.79 9.88 19.47
CA VAL A 80 10.79 10.91 19.80
C VAL A 80 10.95 12.14 18.91
N ARG A 81 12.19 12.55 18.65
CA ARG A 81 12.48 13.69 17.77
C ARG A 81 12.02 13.42 16.34
N ASP A 82 12.30 12.23 15.81
CA ASP A 82 11.88 11.80 14.47
C ASP A 82 10.35 11.75 14.37
N GLU A 83 9.67 11.20 15.37
CA GLU A 83 8.20 11.17 15.42
C GLU A 83 7.57 12.58 15.42
N ILE A 84 8.17 13.55 16.12
CA ILE A 84 7.72 14.94 16.12
C ILE A 84 7.92 15.58 14.74
N ILE A 85 9.05 15.30 14.09
CA ILE A 85 9.34 15.77 12.73
C ILE A 85 8.31 15.21 11.74
N PHE A 86 8.07 13.90 11.81
CA PHE A 86 7.07 13.22 10.97
C PHE A 86 5.66 13.78 11.17
N GLU A 87 5.27 14.08 12.39
CA GLU A 87 3.96 14.67 12.69
C GLU A 87 3.78 16.04 12.03
N LYS A 88 4.81 16.89 12.11
CA LYS A 88 4.83 18.23 11.51
C LYS A 88 4.78 18.14 9.99
N ASP A 89 5.63 17.29 9.40
CA ASP A 89 5.70 17.15 7.95
C ASP A 89 4.43 16.49 7.38
N ARG A 90 3.84 15.53 8.08
CA ARG A 90 2.54 14.98 7.74
C ARG A 90 1.47 16.08 7.66
N SER A 91 1.44 17.02 8.60
CA SER A 91 0.50 18.14 8.55
C SER A 91 0.69 18.96 7.27
N LYS A 92 1.93 19.34 6.94
CA LYS A 92 2.25 20.09 5.71
C LYS A 92 1.87 19.33 4.44
N LEU A 93 2.03 18.00 4.44
CA LEU A 93 1.67 17.15 3.30
C LEU A 93 0.16 17.06 3.15
N ARG A 94 -0.58 16.95 4.25
CA ARG A 94 -2.05 16.94 4.25
C ARG A 94 -2.61 18.26 3.70
N ASP A 95 -2.01 19.39 4.06
CA ASP A 95 -2.39 20.71 3.53
C ASP A 95 -2.15 20.86 2.01
N LYS A 96 -1.37 19.93 1.42
CA LYS A 96 -1.05 19.86 -0.01
C LYS A 96 -1.69 18.64 -0.69
N ASP A 97 -2.69 18.05 -0.07
CA ASP A 97 -3.43 16.86 -0.54
C ASP A 97 -2.55 15.60 -0.79
N VAL A 98 -1.37 15.53 -0.15
CA VAL A 98 -0.51 14.34 -0.18
C VAL A 98 -0.86 13.43 1.00
N ILE A 99 -1.82 12.53 0.76
CA ILE A 99 -2.42 11.68 1.81
C ILE A 99 -1.80 10.26 1.87
N ASN A 100 -1.29 9.76 0.75
CA ASN A 100 -0.75 8.40 0.60
C ASN A 100 0.51 8.36 -0.28
N LEU A 101 1.14 7.18 -0.38
CA LEU A 101 2.36 6.98 -1.17
C LEU A 101 2.16 7.27 -2.67
N PHE A 102 0.95 7.10 -3.21
CA PHE A 102 0.62 7.54 -4.56
C PHE A 102 0.73 9.06 -4.72
N GLY A 103 0.11 9.80 -3.79
CA GLY A 103 0.17 11.26 -3.73
C GLY A 103 1.61 11.72 -3.61
N TRP A 104 2.41 11.07 -2.75
CA TRP A 104 3.84 11.37 -2.60
C TRP A 104 4.62 11.12 -3.89
N SER A 105 4.35 10.00 -4.57
CA SER A 105 4.96 9.66 -5.86
C SER A 105 4.68 10.70 -6.95
N LYS A 106 3.50 11.34 -6.94
CA LYS A 106 3.09 12.35 -7.91
C LYS A 106 3.35 13.80 -7.45
N ALA A 107 3.79 13.99 -6.21
CA ALA A 107 3.96 15.31 -5.64
C ALA A 107 5.01 16.12 -6.41
N ALA A 108 4.72 17.41 -6.63
CA ALA A 108 5.64 18.33 -7.26
C ALA A 108 6.92 18.52 -6.40
N ALA A 109 8.03 18.87 -7.05
CA ALA A 109 9.33 18.97 -6.37
C ALA A 109 9.33 19.96 -5.19
N ASN A 110 8.61 21.07 -5.30
CA ASN A 110 8.44 22.05 -4.22
C ASN A 110 7.66 21.51 -3.00
N VAL A 111 6.81 20.50 -3.19
CA VAL A 111 6.14 19.79 -2.09
C VAL A 111 7.14 18.89 -1.40
N LYS A 112 7.93 18.12 -2.17
CA LYS A 112 8.95 17.22 -1.63
C LYS A 112 10.08 17.94 -0.88
N THR A 113 10.42 19.17 -1.25
CA THR A 113 11.44 19.97 -0.53
C THR A 113 10.92 20.65 0.73
N SER A 114 9.60 20.67 0.97
CA SER A 114 9.01 21.33 2.14
C SER A 114 9.01 20.49 3.42
N VAL A 115 9.26 19.19 3.28
CA VAL A 115 9.43 18.24 4.38
C VAL A 115 10.91 18.08 4.73
N HIS A 116 11.20 17.57 5.92
CA HIS A 116 12.57 17.29 6.35
C HIS A 116 13.15 16.13 5.52
N CYS A 117 14.48 16.12 5.38
CA CYS A 117 15.21 15.09 4.64
C CYS A 117 14.86 13.67 5.12
N ILE A 118 14.80 13.45 6.44
CA ILE A 118 14.49 12.14 7.00
C ILE A 118 13.10 11.65 6.60
N THR A 119 12.09 12.53 6.58
CA THR A 119 10.73 12.25 6.10
C THR A 119 10.74 11.93 4.60
N LYS A 120 11.46 12.74 3.82
CA LYS A 120 11.57 12.57 2.37
C LYS A 120 12.21 11.22 2.02
N ASP A 121 13.37 10.91 2.59
CA ASP A 121 14.12 9.69 2.32
C ASP A 121 13.30 8.45 2.69
N PHE A 122 12.58 8.52 3.83
CA PHE A 122 11.69 7.47 4.26
C PHE A 122 10.52 7.24 3.29
N LEU A 123 9.85 8.32 2.86
CA LEU A 123 8.71 8.22 1.94
C LEU A 123 9.13 7.81 0.53
N ASP A 124 10.28 8.27 0.04
CA ASP A 124 10.84 7.83 -1.24
C ASP A 124 11.17 6.32 -1.16
N ALA A 125 11.82 5.84 -0.10
CA ALA A 125 12.07 4.41 0.10
C ALA A 125 10.77 3.57 0.17
N ALA A 126 9.77 4.03 0.92
CA ALA A 126 8.48 3.36 1.02
C ALA A 126 7.72 3.34 -0.31
N ALA A 127 7.81 4.42 -1.09
CA ALA A 127 7.19 4.50 -2.42
C ALA A 127 7.88 3.57 -3.43
N GLU A 128 9.21 3.45 -3.38
CA GLU A 128 9.96 2.48 -4.20
C GLU A 128 9.60 1.03 -3.81
N GLU A 129 9.51 0.72 -2.52
CA GLU A 129 9.03 -0.60 -2.07
C GLU A 129 7.61 -0.89 -2.57
N ALA A 130 6.71 0.10 -2.50
CA ALA A 130 5.34 -0.04 -2.98
C ALA A 130 5.22 -0.18 -4.51
N ARG A 131 6.22 0.29 -5.27
CA ARG A 131 6.29 0.17 -6.74
C ARG A 131 6.84 -1.17 -7.20
N ASN A 132 7.71 -1.77 -6.40
CA ASN A 132 8.25 -3.10 -6.68
C ASN A 132 7.24 -4.12 -6.19
N PRO A 133 6.52 -4.84 -7.09
CA PRO A 133 5.76 -6.00 -6.68
C PRO A 133 6.78 -7.10 -6.34
N THR A 134 7.52 -6.99 -5.25
CA THR A 134 8.27 -8.10 -4.64
C THR A 134 7.28 -8.98 -3.88
N THR A 135 6.18 -9.32 -4.55
CA THR A 135 5.78 -10.71 -4.65
C THR A 135 6.39 -11.12 -5.98
N THR A 136 7.57 -11.72 -5.93
CA THR A 136 7.97 -12.72 -6.91
C THR A 136 6.82 -13.73 -6.92
N ILE A 137 5.79 -13.44 -7.71
CA ILE A 137 5.25 -14.44 -8.60
C ILE A 137 6.53 -14.82 -9.34
N GLU A 138 7.21 -15.88 -8.88
CA GLU A 138 8.04 -16.66 -9.79
C GLU A 138 7.21 -16.64 -11.04
N ALA A 139 7.75 -16.09 -12.13
CA ALA A 139 7.04 -16.18 -13.39
C ALA A 139 6.75 -17.66 -13.53
N ILE A 140 5.53 -18.07 -13.18
CA ILE A 140 4.93 -19.29 -13.62
C ILE A 140 4.90 -18.96 -15.09
N LYS A 141 6.00 -19.30 -15.76
CA LYS A 141 6.04 -19.37 -17.19
C LYS A 141 4.88 -20.30 -17.45
N LEU A 142 3.75 -19.73 -17.85
CA LEU A 142 2.64 -20.48 -18.40
C LEU A 142 3.06 -20.95 -19.79
N GLU A 143 4.24 -21.57 -19.86
CA GLU A 143 4.81 -22.27 -20.99
C GLU A 143 3.94 -23.54 -21.09
N GLY A 144 2.85 -23.40 -21.84
CA GLY A 144 1.85 -24.45 -22.04
C GLY A 144 0.40 -23.99 -21.98
N VAL A 145 0.04 -22.89 -21.28
CA VAL A 145 -1.37 -22.45 -21.24
C VAL A 145 -1.74 -21.64 -22.49
N TYR A 146 -0.81 -20.87 -23.05
CA TYR A 146 -1.04 -20.13 -24.30
C TYR A 146 -1.10 -21.05 -25.54
N GLU A 147 -0.53 -22.25 -25.47
CA GLU A 147 -0.65 -23.25 -26.54
C GLU A 147 -2.07 -23.84 -26.61
N SER A 148 -2.80 -23.93 -25.49
CA SER A 148 -4.16 -24.49 -25.49
C SER A 148 -5.19 -23.60 -26.21
N VAL A 149 -4.96 -22.29 -26.24
CA VAL A 149 -5.77 -21.33 -27.02
C VAL A 149 -5.41 -21.39 -28.51
N HIS A 150 -4.14 -21.64 -28.85
CA HIS A 150 -3.71 -21.81 -30.24
C HIS A 150 -4.03 -23.19 -30.84
N ASN A 151 -4.21 -24.20 -30.00
CA ASN A 151 -4.55 -25.56 -30.42
C ASN A 151 -6.06 -25.83 -30.47
N ALA A 152 -6.89 -24.79 -30.30
CA ALA A 152 -8.33 -24.87 -30.49
C ALA A 152 -8.63 -25.17 -31.97
N ARG A 153 -9.14 -26.37 -32.25
CA ARG A 153 -9.64 -26.74 -33.58
C ARG A 153 -10.96 -26.02 -33.81
N TRP A 154 -11.03 -25.23 -34.88
CA TRP A 154 -12.26 -24.55 -35.29
C TRP A 154 -13.30 -25.60 -35.71
N HIS A 155 -14.48 -25.54 -35.11
CA HIS A 155 -15.64 -26.30 -35.55
C HIS A 155 -16.75 -25.31 -35.88
N HIS A 156 -17.41 -25.51 -37.02
CA HIS A 156 -18.56 -24.69 -37.42
C HIS A 156 -19.79 -25.57 -37.62
N VAL A 157 -20.95 -25.00 -37.37
CA VAL A 157 -22.23 -25.67 -37.51
C VAL A 157 -22.79 -25.38 -38.91
N VAL A 158 -23.23 -26.42 -39.61
CA VAL A 158 -23.89 -26.32 -40.92
C VAL A 158 -25.28 -26.94 -40.82
N GLU A 159 -26.28 -26.24 -41.35
CA GLU A 159 -27.62 -26.79 -41.47
C GLU A 159 -27.65 -27.91 -42.52
N VAL A 160 -28.19 -29.06 -42.14
CA VAL A 160 -28.44 -30.16 -43.07
C VAL A 160 -29.74 -29.84 -43.81
N SER A 161 -29.63 -29.55 -45.11
CA SER A 161 -30.81 -29.36 -45.95
C SER A 161 -31.35 -30.72 -46.38
N ASP A 162 -32.41 -31.19 -45.73
CA ASP A 162 -33.16 -32.36 -46.20
C ASP A 162 -33.85 -32.01 -47.52
N GLY A 163 -33.37 -32.64 -48.61
CA GLY A 163 -33.98 -32.51 -49.93
C GLY A 163 -35.26 -33.35 -50.02
N ASP A 164 -36.37 -32.83 -49.49
CA ASP A 164 -37.75 -32.97 -49.98
C ASP A 164 -38.70 -32.19 -49.05
N GLU A 165 -39.52 -31.26 -49.59
CA GLU A 165 -40.35 -30.34 -48.81
C GLU A 165 -41.49 -31.02 -48.00
N ARG A 166 -41.70 -32.34 -48.17
CA ARG A 166 -42.85 -33.03 -47.57
C ARG A 166 -42.55 -33.84 -46.31
N LYS A 167 -41.31 -33.88 -45.82
CA LYS A 167 -40.97 -34.55 -44.54
C LYS A 167 -39.93 -33.76 -43.74
N LYS A 168 -40.31 -32.59 -43.21
CA LYS A 168 -39.47 -31.88 -42.24
C LYS A 168 -39.53 -32.55 -40.88
N THR A 169 -38.55 -33.41 -40.59
CA THR A 169 -38.36 -34.02 -39.27
C THR A 169 -37.12 -33.39 -38.63
N GLY A 170 -37.29 -32.20 -38.06
CA GLY A 170 -36.26 -31.53 -37.24
C GLY A 170 -35.16 -30.82 -38.03
N THR A 171 -34.86 -29.57 -37.65
CA THR A 171 -33.69 -28.84 -38.14
C THR A 171 -32.42 -29.48 -37.59
N GLY A 172 -31.81 -30.38 -38.36
CA GLY A 172 -30.55 -31.02 -38.01
C GLY A 172 -29.37 -30.08 -38.22
N MET A 173 -28.51 -29.98 -37.21
CA MET A 173 -27.27 -29.20 -37.24
C MET A 173 -26.09 -30.15 -37.19
N ASP A 174 -25.24 -30.14 -38.23
CA ASP A 174 -24.00 -30.91 -38.26
C ASP A 174 -22.80 -30.03 -37.92
N VAL A 175 -21.96 -30.50 -37.01
CA VAL A 175 -20.70 -29.84 -36.64
C VAL A 175 -19.60 -30.35 -37.55
N LYS A 176 -19.01 -29.46 -38.37
CA LYS A 176 -17.87 -29.76 -39.24
C LYS A 176 -16.60 -29.11 -38.74
N GLU A 177 -15.51 -29.84 -38.81
CA GLU A 177 -14.17 -29.38 -38.45
C GLU A 177 -13.59 -28.47 -39.55
N GLY A 178 -12.91 -27.39 -39.16
CA GLY A 178 -12.32 -26.37 -40.02
C GLY A 178 -13.12 -25.06 -40.12
N GLU A 179 -12.53 -24.06 -40.76
CA GLU A 179 -13.18 -22.77 -41.03
C GLU A 179 -14.29 -22.91 -42.08
N PRO A 180 -15.45 -22.24 -41.90
CA PRO A 180 -16.55 -22.29 -42.85
C PRO A 180 -16.14 -21.66 -44.18
N LYS A 181 -16.39 -22.34 -45.32
CA LYS A 181 -16.11 -21.82 -46.68
C LYS A 181 -16.82 -20.50 -47.02
N LYS A 182 -17.86 -20.13 -46.25
CA LYS A 182 -18.54 -18.83 -46.34
C LYS A 182 -18.79 -18.32 -44.93
N SER A 183 -18.25 -17.14 -44.61
CA SER A 183 -18.71 -16.35 -43.47
C SER A 183 -20.15 -15.89 -43.74
N TRP A 184 -20.99 -15.85 -42.70
CA TRP A 184 -22.37 -15.41 -42.83
C TRP A 184 -22.46 -14.04 -43.49
N THR A 185 -23.26 -13.92 -44.55
CA THR A 185 -23.67 -12.62 -45.05
C THR A 185 -24.78 -12.10 -44.16
N TYR A 186 -24.45 -11.10 -43.34
CA TYR A 186 -25.44 -10.37 -42.55
C TYR A 186 -26.42 -9.67 -43.50
N LYS A 187 -27.65 -10.17 -43.59
CA LYS A 187 -28.74 -9.38 -44.16
C LYS A 187 -29.09 -8.34 -43.10
N LYS A 188 -29.02 -7.04 -43.44
CA LYS A 188 -29.64 -5.99 -42.63
C LYS A 188 -31.11 -6.36 -42.43
N VAL A 189 -31.46 -6.76 -41.22
CA VAL A 189 -32.86 -6.82 -40.79
C VAL A 189 -33.29 -5.36 -40.65
N GLY A 190 -34.32 -4.99 -41.41
CA GLY A 190 -34.82 -3.61 -41.48
C GLY A 190 -35.30 -3.09 -40.13
N ASP A 191 -35.05 -1.81 -39.89
CA ASP A 191 -35.63 -1.04 -38.80
C ASP A 191 -37.16 -1.06 -38.93
N THR A 192 -37.82 -1.92 -38.15
CA THR A 192 -39.26 -1.83 -37.92
C THR A 192 -39.51 -1.96 -36.43
N PHE A 193 -39.51 -0.79 -35.76
CA PHE A 193 -40.31 -0.61 -34.57
C PHE A 193 -41.78 -0.62 -35.02
N GLU A 194 -42.46 -1.74 -34.85
CA GLU A 194 -43.92 -1.73 -34.87
C GLU A 194 -44.43 -1.13 -33.55
N LYS A 195 -45.15 -0.03 -33.72
CA LYS A 195 -45.97 0.63 -32.71
C LYS A 195 -47.41 0.33 -33.11
N GLY A 196 -48.15 -0.36 -32.26
CA GLY A 196 -49.56 -0.70 -32.46
C GLY A 196 -49.99 -1.86 -31.59
#